data_AF-A0AAC9MZK9-F1
#
_entry.id   AF-A0AAC9MZK9-F1
#
_cell.length_a   1.000
_cell.length_b   1.000
_cell.length_c   1.000
_cell.angle_alpha   90.00
_cell.angle_beta   90.00
_cell.angle_gamma   90.00
#
_symmetry.space_group_name_H-M   'P 1'
#
loop_
_entity.id
_entity.type
_entity.pdbx_description
1 polymer ?
#
loop_
_entity_poly.entity_id
_entity_poly.type
_entity_poly.pdbx_seq_one_letter_code
_entity_poly.pdbx_strand_id
1 'polypeptide(L)'
;MSGPAEEPMLIEQDVCPMVGLILDRHLVFVDTGQPVPTSGDRVTALCGTPVTIGPRPAEVLPGIPATHAADCPDCRVVLEGRPPEIDTVDEVIRLFLRRTSATPVHIVEIEATTTPSPMLIARCGEVFDGTADQVTAGDGMPCTLCLLLSLSRMRKRESAPRWTRFDNSCRVRHSHCRSRSVLPNELRYAAMTTGTALRHTRIGDPVLH
;
A
#
# COMPACT_ATOMS: atom_id res chain seq x y z
N MET A 1 -20.99 -30.23 22.01
CA MET A 1 -19.82 -29.42 22.44
C MET A 1 -18.63 -29.96 21.69
N SER A 2 -17.97 -29.14 20.88
CA SER A 2 -16.71 -29.56 20.26
C SER A 2 -15.62 -29.71 21.30
N GLY A 3 -14.73 -30.67 21.09
CA GLY A 3 -13.51 -30.80 21.88
C GLY A 3 -12.55 -29.63 21.62
N PRO A 4 -11.55 -29.44 22.50
CA PRO A 4 -10.45 -28.53 22.24
C PRO A 4 -9.61 -29.03 21.05
N ALA A 5 -8.94 -28.11 20.35
CA ALA A 5 -7.95 -28.43 19.33
C ALA A 5 -6.73 -29.09 19.99
N GLU A 6 -6.33 -30.27 19.49
CA GLU A 6 -5.15 -30.99 19.98
C GLU A 6 -3.83 -30.42 19.44
N GLU A 7 -3.90 -29.73 18.29
CA GLU A 7 -2.80 -29.03 17.65
C GLU A 7 -3.31 -27.74 16.96
N PRO A 8 -2.43 -26.77 16.64
CA PRO A 8 -2.85 -25.56 15.96
C PRO A 8 -3.40 -25.88 14.57
N MET A 9 -4.54 -25.28 14.21
CA MET A 9 -5.19 -25.52 12.93
C MET A 9 -5.73 -24.25 12.29
N LEU A 10 -5.86 -24.29 10.96
CA LEU A 10 -6.49 -23.25 10.16
C LEU A 10 -7.79 -23.79 9.57
N ILE A 11 -8.87 -23.05 9.75
CA ILE A 11 -10.19 -23.35 9.21
C ILE A 11 -10.49 -22.33 8.11
N GLU A 12 -10.82 -22.82 6.91
CA GLU A 12 -11.28 -21.99 5.80
C GLU A 12 -12.79 -21.73 5.93
N GLN A 13 -13.20 -20.46 5.85
CA GLN A 13 -14.60 -20.06 5.84
C GLN A 13 -14.87 -19.14 4.65
N ASP A 14 -15.67 -19.62 3.70
CA ASP A 14 -16.16 -18.81 2.57
C ASP A 14 -17.33 -17.94 3.05
N VAL A 15 -17.30 -16.63 2.72
CA VAL A 15 -18.37 -15.67 3.01
C VAL A 15 -18.73 -14.86 1.77
N CYS A 16 -19.94 -14.29 1.74
CA CYS A 16 -20.32 -13.37 0.67
C CYS A 16 -19.47 -12.10 0.76
N PRO A 17 -18.93 -11.62 -0.37
CA PRO A 17 -18.13 -10.41 -0.38
C PRO A 17 -19.02 -9.19 -0.08
N MET A 18 -18.44 -8.12 0.45
CA MET A 18 -19.18 -6.85 0.55
C MET A 18 -19.56 -6.30 -0.83
N VAL A 19 -18.69 -6.52 -1.82
CA VAL A 19 -18.88 -6.12 -3.22
C VAL A 19 -18.26 -7.19 -4.12
N GLY A 20 -19.02 -7.68 -5.10
CA GLY A 20 -18.53 -8.63 -6.11
C GLY A 20 -19.34 -9.91 -6.22
N LEU A 21 -18.85 -10.85 -7.01
CA LEU A 21 -19.51 -12.14 -7.31
C LEU A 21 -18.68 -13.36 -6.88
N ILE A 22 -17.50 -13.14 -6.29
CA ILE A 22 -16.57 -14.18 -5.85
C ILE A 22 -16.61 -14.19 -4.32
N LEU A 23 -16.81 -15.36 -3.73
CA LEU A 23 -16.77 -15.49 -2.27
C LEU A 23 -15.39 -15.16 -1.73
N ASP A 24 -15.35 -14.47 -0.59
CA ASP A 24 -14.12 -14.23 0.14
C ASP A 24 -13.86 -15.41 1.08
N ARG A 25 -12.72 -16.08 0.91
CA ARG A 25 -12.28 -17.17 1.78
C ARG A 25 -11.41 -16.62 2.89
N HIS A 26 -11.96 -16.60 4.09
CA HIS A 26 -11.24 -16.20 5.30
C HIS A 26 -10.62 -17.40 6.01
N LEU A 27 -9.52 -17.17 6.71
CA LEU A 27 -8.82 -18.16 7.51
C LEU A 27 -9.05 -17.88 8.99
N VAL A 28 -9.47 -18.88 9.75
CA VAL A 28 -9.62 -18.81 11.20
C VAL A 28 -8.55 -19.68 11.83
N PHE A 29 -7.72 -19.07 12.68
CA PHE A 29 -6.69 -19.81 13.42
C PHE A 29 -7.23 -20.25 14.77
N VAL A 30 -7.09 -21.53 15.07
CA VAL A 30 -7.43 -22.13 16.36
C VAL A 30 -6.16 -22.69 16.95
N ASP A 31 -5.72 -22.12 18.08
CA ASP A 31 -4.53 -22.56 18.79
C ASP A 31 -4.81 -23.81 19.64
N THR A 32 -3.75 -24.52 20.02
CA THR A 32 -3.84 -25.71 20.87
C THR A 32 -4.60 -25.42 22.15
N GLY A 33 -5.55 -26.29 22.50
CA GLY A 33 -6.37 -26.17 23.70
C GLY A 33 -7.58 -25.23 23.55
N GLN A 34 -7.70 -24.46 22.47
CA GLN A 34 -8.89 -23.65 22.20
C GLN A 34 -10.04 -24.51 21.68
N PRO A 35 -11.30 -24.15 21.98
CA PRO A 35 -12.45 -24.90 21.47
C PRO A 35 -12.52 -24.80 19.94
N VAL A 36 -12.69 -25.94 19.26
CA VAL A 36 -12.89 -25.96 17.81
C VAL A 36 -14.26 -25.38 17.47
N PRO A 37 -14.36 -24.31 16.67
CA PRO A 37 -15.63 -23.70 16.28
C PRO A 37 -16.56 -24.68 15.57
N THR A 38 -17.85 -24.54 15.82
CA THR A 38 -18.94 -25.30 15.20
C THR A 38 -19.79 -24.43 14.29
N SER A 39 -20.57 -25.07 13.42
CA SER A 39 -21.52 -24.38 12.56
C SER A 39 -22.46 -23.49 13.38
N GLY A 40 -22.56 -22.22 13.01
CA GLY A 40 -23.30 -21.17 13.70
C GLY A 40 -22.43 -20.29 14.61
N ASP A 41 -21.23 -20.73 14.98
CA ASP A 41 -20.34 -19.94 15.83
C ASP A 41 -19.81 -18.71 15.09
N ARG A 42 -19.81 -17.57 15.77
CA ARG A 42 -19.20 -16.34 15.26
C ARG A 42 -17.79 -16.22 15.80
N VAL A 43 -16.82 -16.17 14.90
CA VAL A 43 -15.39 -16.15 15.21
C VAL A 43 -14.69 -15.03 14.43
N THR A 44 -13.46 -14.71 14.82
CA THR A 44 -12.64 -13.70 14.15
C THR A 44 -11.64 -14.38 13.23
N ALA A 45 -11.62 -14.00 11.96
CA ALA A 45 -10.61 -14.46 11.00
C ALA A 45 -9.24 -13.82 11.26
N LEU A 46 -8.19 -14.34 10.62
CA LEU A 46 -6.82 -13.80 10.70
C LEU A 46 -6.74 -12.31 10.33
N CYS A 47 -7.55 -11.85 9.38
CA CYS A 47 -7.62 -10.44 8.99
C CYS A 47 -8.41 -9.55 9.97
N GLY A 48 -8.97 -10.10 11.05
CA GLY A 48 -9.81 -9.38 12.01
C GLY A 48 -11.29 -9.33 11.64
N THR A 49 -11.69 -9.77 10.45
CA THR A 49 -13.11 -9.81 10.03
C THR A 49 -13.88 -10.85 10.83
N PRO A 50 -15.04 -10.50 11.42
CA PRO A 50 -15.92 -11.48 12.06
C PRO A 50 -16.62 -12.33 10.99
N VAL A 51 -16.53 -13.64 11.12
CA VAL A 51 -17.17 -14.63 10.23
C VAL A 51 -18.03 -15.60 11.02
N THR A 52 -19.07 -16.14 10.39
CA THR A 52 -19.88 -17.21 10.98
C THR A 52 -19.44 -18.53 10.37
N ILE A 53 -19.08 -19.50 11.20
CA ILE A 53 -18.71 -20.83 10.76
C ILE A 53 -19.94 -21.55 10.21
N GLY A 54 -19.81 -22.18 9.05
CA GLY A 54 -20.93 -22.86 8.44
C GLY A 54 -20.67 -23.29 7.00
N PRO A 55 -21.70 -23.86 6.35
CA PRO A 55 -21.59 -24.24 4.95
C PRO A 55 -21.33 -23.02 4.07
N ARG A 56 -20.62 -23.25 2.96
CA ARG A 56 -20.41 -22.24 1.93
C ARG A 56 -21.75 -21.68 1.44
N PRO A 57 -21.89 -20.35 1.28
CA PRO A 57 -23.06 -19.74 0.67
C PRO A 57 -23.37 -20.35 -0.71
N ALA A 58 -24.63 -20.67 -0.97
CA ALA A 58 -25.06 -21.19 -2.28
C ALA A 58 -25.21 -20.09 -3.34
N GLU A 59 -25.55 -18.88 -2.90
CA GLU A 59 -25.78 -17.71 -3.75
C GLU A 59 -25.03 -16.50 -3.19
N VAL A 60 -24.46 -15.67 -4.08
CA VAL A 60 -23.83 -14.40 -3.70
C VAL A 60 -24.82 -13.24 -3.69
N LEU A 61 -25.84 -13.34 -4.54
CA LEU A 61 -26.97 -12.43 -4.67
C LEU A 61 -28.20 -13.27 -5.06
N PRO A 62 -29.43 -12.80 -4.83
CA PRO A 62 -30.64 -13.56 -5.17
C PRO A 62 -30.63 -14.06 -6.62
N GLY A 63 -30.63 -15.39 -6.79
CA GLY A 63 -30.61 -16.05 -8.09
C GLY A 63 -29.24 -16.09 -8.80
N ILE A 64 -28.17 -15.60 -8.16
CA ILE A 64 -26.80 -15.66 -8.69
C ILE A 64 -25.99 -16.71 -7.90
N PRO A 65 -25.67 -17.87 -8.51
CA PRO A 65 -25.00 -18.96 -7.82
C PRO A 65 -23.55 -18.60 -7.46
N ALA A 66 -23.16 -18.92 -6.23
CA ALA A 66 -21.82 -18.70 -5.70
C ALA A 66 -20.85 -19.79 -6.17
N THR A 67 -20.46 -19.72 -7.44
CA THR A 67 -19.63 -20.76 -8.09
C THR A 67 -18.15 -20.65 -7.75
N HIS A 68 -17.65 -19.44 -7.46
CA HIS A 68 -16.22 -19.17 -7.25
C HIS A 68 -15.93 -18.63 -5.86
N ALA A 69 -14.73 -18.90 -5.36
CA ALA A 69 -14.18 -18.35 -4.13
C ALA A 69 -12.71 -17.95 -4.37
N ALA A 70 -12.25 -16.93 -3.68
CA ALA A 70 -10.87 -16.46 -3.69
C ALA A 70 -10.39 -16.21 -2.26
N ASP A 71 -9.10 -16.46 -2.00
CA ASP A 71 -8.49 -16.19 -0.70
C ASP A 71 -8.59 -14.71 -0.36
N CYS A 72 -9.04 -14.42 0.87
CA CYS A 72 -9.02 -13.07 1.41
C CYS A 72 -7.58 -12.54 1.40
N PRO A 73 -7.30 -11.42 0.70
CA PRO A 73 -5.94 -10.91 0.53
C PRO A 73 -5.29 -10.60 1.88
N ASP A 74 -6.06 -10.09 2.84
CA ASP A 74 -5.57 -9.73 4.17
C ASP A 74 -5.23 -10.97 5.00
N CYS A 75 -6.07 -12.03 4.95
CA CYS A 75 -5.74 -13.30 5.61
C CYS A 75 -4.45 -13.89 5.05
N ARG A 76 -4.25 -13.80 3.72
CA ARG A 76 -3.04 -14.29 3.06
C ARG A 76 -1.80 -13.51 3.49
N VAL A 77 -1.89 -12.18 3.63
CA VAL A 77 -0.77 -11.35 4.15
C VAL A 77 -0.35 -11.81 5.55
N VAL A 78 -1.31 -12.00 6.45
CA VAL A 78 -1.05 -12.48 7.82
C VAL A 78 -0.42 -13.88 7.79
N LEU A 79 -0.97 -14.81 6.99
CA LEU A 79 -0.48 -16.18 6.89
C LEU A 79 0.95 -16.27 6.35
N GLU A 80 1.27 -15.48 5.31
CA GLU A 80 2.61 -15.46 4.72
C GLU A 80 3.69 -14.92 5.68
N GLY A 81 3.30 -14.38 6.84
CA GLY A 81 4.20 -13.69 7.75
C GLY A 81 4.86 -12.49 7.08
N ARG A 82 4.31 -12.05 5.94
CA ARG A 82 4.73 -10.81 5.32
C ARG A 82 4.25 -9.74 6.29
N PRO A 83 5.15 -8.92 6.88
CA PRO A 83 4.65 -7.71 7.51
C PRO A 83 3.73 -7.06 6.48
N PRO A 84 2.57 -6.49 6.87
CA PRO A 84 1.87 -5.64 5.93
C PRO A 84 2.97 -4.77 5.35
N GLU A 85 3.07 -4.71 4.02
CA GLU A 85 3.72 -3.55 3.45
C GLU A 85 2.84 -2.43 3.99
N ILE A 86 3.19 -1.92 5.18
CA ILE A 86 3.20 -0.51 5.44
C ILE A 86 4.04 -0.09 4.24
N ASP A 87 3.34 0.16 3.14
CA ASP A 87 3.58 1.32 2.36
C ASP A 87 3.97 2.32 3.46
N THR A 88 5.26 2.60 3.61
CA THR A 88 5.63 3.95 3.93
C THR A 88 4.92 4.69 2.83
N VAL A 89 3.66 5.05 3.11
CA VAL A 89 2.88 5.91 2.28
C VAL A 89 3.78 7.13 2.42
N ASP A 90 4.67 7.33 1.43
CA ASP A 90 4.86 8.67 0.93
C ASP A 90 3.43 9.15 0.83
N GLU A 91 2.96 9.87 1.85
CA GLU A 91 1.56 10.08 2.09
C GLU A 91 1.16 11.04 0.97
N VAL A 92 0.79 10.44 -0.16
CA VAL A 92 0.58 11.16 -1.40
C VAL A 92 -0.79 11.78 -1.24
N ILE A 93 -0.79 13.04 -0.85
CA ILE A 93 -1.99 13.85 -0.80
C ILE A 93 -2.39 14.12 -2.25
N ARG A 94 -3.60 13.71 -2.60
CA ARG A 94 -4.18 14.01 -3.91
C ARG A 94 -4.97 15.31 -3.82
N LEU A 95 -4.53 16.30 -4.58
CA LEU A 95 -5.29 17.52 -4.81
C LEU A 95 -6.04 17.41 -6.13
N PHE A 96 -7.28 17.88 -6.15
CA PHE A 96 -8.10 17.96 -7.34
C PHE A 96 -8.23 19.43 -7.71
N LEU A 97 -7.62 19.83 -8.81
CA LEU A 97 -7.54 21.22 -9.24
C LEU A 97 -8.27 21.43 -10.57
N ARG A 98 -8.92 22.57 -10.73
CA ARG A 98 -9.41 23.02 -12.04
C ARG A 98 -9.02 24.47 -12.26
N ARG A 99 -8.83 24.87 -13.52
CA ARG A 99 -8.76 26.30 -13.83
C ARG A 99 -10.12 26.94 -13.53
N THR A 100 -10.12 28.16 -13.01
CA THR A 100 -11.38 28.88 -12.76
C THR A 100 -12.22 28.91 -14.04
N SER A 101 -13.49 28.53 -13.95
CA SER A 101 -14.44 28.36 -15.07
C SER A 101 -14.21 27.16 -16.03
N ALA A 102 -13.23 26.30 -15.77
CA ALA A 102 -13.00 25.09 -16.57
C ALA A 102 -13.71 23.86 -15.97
N THR A 103 -14.28 23.01 -16.83
CA THR A 103 -14.90 21.74 -16.46
C THR A 103 -13.93 20.62 -16.07
N PRO A 104 -12.77 20.41 -16.76
CA PRO A 104 -11.89 19.29 -16.44
C PRO A 104 -11.16 19.48 -15.12
N VAL A 105 -11.17 18.42 -14.30
CA VAL A 105 -10.44 18.36 -13.03
C VAL A 105 -9.10 17.64 -13.25
N HIS A 106 -8.04 18.18 -12.71
CA HIS A 106 -6.69 17.66 -12.80
C HIS A 106 -6.26 17.12 -11.43
N ILE A 107 -5.62 15.96 -11.43
CA ILE A 107 -5.14 15.33 -10.20
C ILE A 107 -3.68 15.73 -10.01
N VAL A 108 -3.36 16.34 -8.89
CA VAL A 108 -1.99 16.62 -8.44
C VAL A 108 -1.68 15.69 -7.27
N GLU A 109 -0.48 15.13 -7.28
CA GLU A 109 0.02 14.30 -6.20
C GLU A 109 1.16 15.05 -5.52
N ILE A 110 1.02 15.34 -4.22
CA ILE A 110 2.06 15.97 -3.41
C ILE A 110 2.44 15.04 -2.26
N GLU A 111 3.71 15.04 -1.88
CA GLU A 111 4.19 14.32 -0.70
C GLU A 111 3.79 15.11 0.57
N ALA A 112 3.22 14.45 1.57
CA ALA A 112 2.77 15.12 2.80
C ALA A 112 3.87 15.84 3.58
N THR A 113 5.14 15.48 3.38
CA THR A 113 6.30 16.07 4.08
C THR A 113 6.95 17.23 3.31
N THR A 114 6.50 17.50 2.09
CA THR A 114 7.11 18.52 1.22
C THR A 114 6.31 19.82 1.27
N THR A 115 6.97 20.94 1.58
CA THR A 115 6.37 22.28 1.48
C THR A 115 5.83 22.48 0.06
N PRO A 116 4.55 22.83 -0.13
CA PRO A 116 3.98 22.92 -1.46
C PRO A 116 4.75 23.95 -2.29
N SER A 117 5.31 23.49 -3.41
CA SER A 117 5.87 24.35 -4.44
C SER A 117 4.79 25.34 -4.89
N PRO A 118 5.14 26.61 -5.18
CA PRO A 118 4.19 27.58 -5.75
C PRO A 118 3.67 27.12 -7.11
N MET A 119 4.35 26.16 -7.74
CA MET A 119 3.98 25.54 -9.00
C MET A 119 3.59 24.07 -8.75
N LEU A 120 2.33 23.74 -9.03
CA LEU A 120 1.78 22.40 -8.93
C LEU A 120 1.70 21.77 -10.32
N ILE A 121 2.13 20.52 -10.45
CA ILE A 121 2.10 19.79 -11.73
C ILE A 121 1.13 18.64 -11.59
N ALA A 122 0.07 18.66 -12.39
CA ALA A 122 -0.89 17.56 -12.44
C ALA A 122 -0.29 16.34 -13.13
N ARG A 123 -0.92 15.19 -12.89
CA ARG A 123 -0.48 13.91 -13.47
C ARG A 123 -0.46 13.91 -15.00
N CYS A 124 -1.33 14.68 -15.64
CA CYS A 124 -1.32 14.84 -17.10
C CYS A 124 -0.24 15.79 -17.62
N GLY A 125 0.58 16.38 -16.75
CA GLY A 125 1.61 17.37 -17.09
C GLY A 125 1.12 18.83 -17.08
N GLU A 126 -0.16 19.08 -16.79
CA GLU A 126 -0.69 20.45 -16.68
C GLU A 126 -0.06 21.16 -15.48
N VAL A 127 0.37 22.41 -15.70
CA VAL A 127 1.02 23.23 -14.68
C VAL A 127 0.05 24.27 -14.13
N PHE A 128 -0.01 24.39 -12.81
CA PHE A 128 -0.78 25.39 -12.08
C PHE A 128 0.18 26.30 -11.30
N ASP A 129 0.01 27.60 -11.46
CA ASP A 129 0.84 28.67 -10.88
C ASP A 129 0.21 29.31 -9.63
N GLY A 130 -0.73 28.59 -8.99
CA GLY A 130 -1.50 29.06 -7.84
C GLY A 130 -2.87 29.66 -8.20
N THR A 131 -3.19 29.85 -9.48
CA THR A 131 -4.52 30.27 -9.94
C THR A 131 -5.39 29.07 -10.32
N ALA A 132 -5.84 28.31 -9.30
CA ALA A 132 -6.70 27.15 -9.51
C ALA A 132 -7.75 27.04 -8.41
N ASP A 133 -8.95 26.58 -8.78
CA ASP A 133 -9.93 26.17 -7.79
C ASP A 133 -9.56 24.75 -7.33
N GLN A 134 -9.35 24.57 -6.03
CA GLN A 134 -9.32 23.23 -5.44
C GLN A 134 -10.76 22.74 -5.24
N VAL A 135 -11.06 21.54 -5.73
CA VAL A 135 -12.38 20.91 -5.64
C VAL A 135 -12.32 19.64 -4.79
N THR A 136 -13.47 19.23 -4.23
CA THR A 136 -13.57 17.99 -3.45
C THR A 136 -13.59 16.77 -4.38
N ALA A 137 -13.14 15.62 -3.87
CA ALA A 137 -13.27 14.36 -4.60
C ALA A 137 -14.75 14.09 -4.93
N GLY A 138 -15.05 13.88 -6.21
CA GLY A 138 -16.41 13.71 -6.72
C GLY A 138 -16.98 14.95 -7.43
N ASP A 139 -16.39 16.13 -7.23
CA ASP A 139 -16.83 17.37 -7.87
C ASP A 139 -16.16 17.59 -9.23
N GLY A 140 -16.75 17.00 -10.27
CA GLY A 140 -16.35 17.16 -11.66
C GLY A 140 -15.71 15.91 -12.26
N MET A 141 -15.45 15.97 -13.57
CA MET A 141 -14.85 14.84 -14.30
C MET A 141 -13.33 15.03 -14.37
N PRO A 142 -12.51 14.07 -13.88
CA PRO A 142 -11.07 14.14 -14.07
C PRO A 142 -10.74 14.15 -15.57
N CYS A 143 -9.73 14.91 -15.95
CA CYS A 143 -9.26 14.89 -17.32
C CYS A 143 -8.82 13.46 -17.68
N THR A 144 -9.08 13.04 -18.92
CA THR A 144 -8.90 11.65 -19.36
C THR A 144 -7.49 11.13 -19.06
N LEU A 145 -6.46 11.97 -19.23
CA LEU A 145 -5.09 11.59 -18.94
C LEU A 145 -4.83 11.39 -17.43
N CYS A 146 -5.32 12.29 -16.57
CA CYS A 146 -5.20 12.11 -15.12
C CYS A 146 -5.93 10.84 -14.66
N LEU A 147 -7.11 10.56 -15.23
CA LEU A 147 -7.87 9.34 -14.94
C LEU A 147 -7.07 8.09 -15.34
N LEU A 148 -6.61 8.00 -16.59
CA LEU A 148 -5.88 6.83 -17.11
C LEU A 148 -4.58 6.56 -16.33
N LEU A 149 -3.82 7.62 -16.00
CA LEU A 149 -2.60 7.49 -15.23
C LEU A 149 -2.86 7.06 -13.78
N SER A 150 -3.98 7.49 -13.20
CA SER A 150 -4.40 7.08 -11.84
C SER A 150 -4.73 5.60 -11.77
N LEU A 151 -5.39 5.06 -12.79
CA LEU A 151 -5.71 3.64 -12.89
C LEU A 151 -4.47 2.77 -13.16
N SER A 152 -3.46 3.31 -13.86
CA SER A 152 -2.26 2.55 -14.24
C SER A 152 -1.34 2.23 -13.06
N ARG A 153 -1.35 3.03 -11.99
CA ARG A 153 -0.63 2.70 -10.74
C ARG A 153 -1.31 1.56 -9.96
N MET A 154 -2.63 1.39 -10.10
CA MET A 154 -3.32 0.25 -9.50
C MET A 154 -2.90 -1.07 -10.17
N ARG A 155 -2.79 -1.09 -11.51
CA ARG A 155 -2.31 -2.28 -12.24
C ARG A 155 -0.86 -2.66 -11.97
N LYS A 156 0.02 -1.68 -11.76
CA LYS A 156 1.45 -1.95 -11.51
C LYS A 156 1.70 -2.52 -10.11
N ARG A 157 0.80 -2.29 -9.15
CA ARG A 157 0.81 -2.94 -7.84
C ARG A 157 0.44 -4.43 -7.91
N GLU A 158 -0.50 -4.80 -8.77
CA GLU A 158 -0.91 -6.20 -8.94
C GLU A 158 0.08 -7.06 -9.76
N SER A 159 1.00 -6.44 -10.50
CA SER A 159 1.79 -7.13 -11.55
C SER A 159 3.31 -7.01 -11.39
N ALA A 160 3.82 -6.87 -10.17
CA ALA A 160 5.26 -7.07 -9.92
C ALA A 160 5.54 -8.53 -9.48
N PRO A 161 5.78 -9.48 -10.41
CA PRO A 161 6.48 -10.71 -10.03
C PRO A 161 7.92 -10.32 -9.71
N ARG A 162 8.25 -10.33 -8.42
CA ARG A 162 9.62 -10.19 -7.94
C ARG A 162 10.37 -11.48 -8.29
N TRP A 163 10.91 -11.56 -9.50
CA TRP A 163 11.95 -12.54 -9.82
C TRP A 163 13.17 -12.20 -8.97
N THR A 164 13.28 -12.82 -7.80
CA THR A 164 14.54 -12.93 -7.10
C THR A 164 15.46 -13.81 -7.94
N ARG A 165 16.52 -13.18 -8.45
CA ARG A 165 17.70 -13.83 -9.03
C ARG A 165 18.08 -15.01 -8.12
N PHE A 166 17.97 -16.22 -8.65
CA PHE A 166 18.67 -17.39 -8.12
C PHE A 166 20.17 -17.12 -8.23
N ASP A 167 20.84 -16.90 -7.11
CA ASP A 167 22.28 -17.08 -7.01
C ASP A 167 22.56 -18.58 -7.12
N ASN A 168 22.83 -19.02 -8.35
CA ASN A 168 23.36 -20.35 -8.59
C ASN A 168 24.80 -20.38 -8.08
N SER A 169 24.99 -21.09 -6.98
CA SER A 169 26.27 -21.60 -6.52
C SER A 169 26.94 -22.43 -7.64
N CYS A 170 27.81 -21.79 -8.42
CA CYS A 170 28.68 -22.49 -9.36
C CYS A 170 29.84 -23.11 -8.59
N ARG A 171 29.65 -24.37 -8.17
CA ARG A 171 30.70 -25.25 -7.67
C ARG A 171 31.28 -26.04 -8.84
N VAL A 172 32.25 -25.50 -9.57
CA VAL A 172 33.13 -26.32 -10.44
C VAL A 172 34.57 -25.86 -10.33
N ARG A 173 35.41 -26.87 -10.16
CA ARG A 173 36.85 -26.90 -9.99
C ARG A 173 37.61 -26.50 -11.26
N HIS A 174 38.80 -25.95 -11.03
CA HIS A 174 40.03 -26.01 -11.84
C HIS A 174 40.33 -24.96 -12.94
N SER A 175 41.48 -24.32 -12.68
CA SER A 175 42.58 -23.93 -13.59
C SER A 175 42.44 -22.74 -14.55
N HIS A 176 43.33 -21.77 -14.29
CA HIS A 176 43.98 -20.83 -15.22
C HIS A 176 43.11 -19.79 -15.95
N CYS A 177 43.14 -18.55 -15.44
CA CYS A 177 43.46 -17.43 -16.31
C CYS A 177 44.13 -16.29 -15.53
N ARG A 178 45.16 -15.71 -16.14
CA ARG A 178 46.17 -14.82 -15.56
C ARG A 178 45.69 -13.36 -15.48
N SER A 179 46.03 -12.73 -14.34
CA SER A 179 46.50 -11.35 -14.15
C SER A 179 46.27 -10.30 -15.25
N ARG A 180 45.62 -9.18 -14.88
CA ARG A 180 46.17 -7.83 -15.10
C ARG A 180 45.53 -6.79 -14.18
N SER A 181 46.38 -6.27 -13.30
CA SER A 181 46.23 -5.06 -12.48
C SER A 181 46.46 -3.80 -13.30
N VAL A 182 45.61 -2.77 -13.18
CA VAL A 182 46.00 -1.35 -13.27
C VAL A 182 45.00 -0.53 -12.43
N LEU A 183 45.49 0.01 -11.30
CA LEU A 183 44.95 1.24 -10.68
C LEU A 183 45.52 2.44 -11.42
N PRO A 184 44.88 3.62 -11.34
CA PRO A 184 45.53 4.62 -10.50
C PRO A 184 44.58 5.49 -9.64
N ASN A 185 45.20 5.94 -8.54
CA ASN A 185 44.90 7.11 -7.70
C ASN A 185 44.43 8.34 -8.49
N GLU A 186 43.66 9.22 -7.83
CA GLU A 186 44.11 10.56 -7.44
C GLU A 186 43.11 11.16 -6.43
N LEU A 187 43.66 11.56 -5.28
CA LEU A 187 43.05 12.38 -4.24
C LEU A 187 42.89 13.82 -4.75
N ARG A 188 41.89 14.56 -4.26
CA ARG A 188 42.11 15.95 -3.80
C ARG A 188 41.01 16.50 -2.89
N TYR A 189 41.50 17.00 -1.76
CA TYR A 189 40.91 17.80 -0.70
C TYR A 189 40.19 19.07 -1.19
N ALA A 190 39.15 19.50 -0.45
CA ALA A 190 39.09 20.84 0.15
C ALA A 190 37.93 20.95 1.16
N ALA A 191 38.27 21.10 2.43
CA ALA A 191 37.41 21.64 3.47
C ALA A 191 37.66 23.15 3.57
N MET A 192 36.59 23.94 3.73
CA MET A 192 36.68 25.30 4.27
C MET A 192 35.48 25.55 5.20
N THR A 193 35.82 25.69 6.48
CA THR A 193 35.02 26.23 7.59
C THR A 193 35.21 27.75 7.69
N THR A 194 34.14 28.45 8.06
CA THR A 194 34.01 29.75 8.79
C THR A 194 32.64 30.32 8.40
N GLY A 195 31.76 30.86 9.24
CA GLY A 195 31.74 31.16 10.66
C GLY A 195 30.65 32.24 10.89
N THR A 196 30.06 32.27 12.09
CA THR A 196 29.39 33.42 12.74
C THR A 196 28.00 33.86 12.24
N ALA A 197 26.96 33.75 13.09
CA ALA A 197 26.59 34.81 14.05
C ALA A 197 25.24 34.52 14.74
N LEU A 198 25.25 34.56 16.07
CA LEU A 198 24.10 34.69 16.96
C LEU A 198 23.32 36.00 16.70
N ARG A 199 21.98 35.95 16.73
CA ARG A 199 21.17 37.01 17.37
C ARG A 199 19.93 36.42 18.05
N HIS A 200 19.91 36.58 19.37
CA HIS A 200 18.74 36.54 20.24
C HIS A 200 17.89 37.80 20.04
N THR A 201 16.57 37.64 19.99
CA THR A 201 15.56 38.67 20.37
C THR A 201 14.30 37.93 20.81
N ARG A 202 14.08 37.83 22.12
CA ARG A 202 13.22 38.66 22.99
C ARG A 202 11.76 38.24 22.98
N ILE A 203 11.43 37.58 24.10
CA ILE A 203 10.12 37.29 24.66
C ILE A 203 9.38 38.63 24.90
N GLY A 204 8.14 38.72 24.45
CA GLY A 204 7.20 39.77 24.83
C GLY A 204 6.11 39.17 25.71
N ASP A 205 5.96 39.75 26.91
CA ASP A 205 4.94 39.43 27.90
C ASP A 205 3.52 39.87 27.44
N PRO A 206 2.45 39.23 27.95
CA PRO A 206 1.08 39.65 27.68
C PRO A 206 0.62 40.79 28.63
N VAL A 207 -0.08 41.77 28.06
CA VAL A 207 -0.81 42.82 28.79
C VAL A 207 -2.20 42.29 29.14
N LEU A 208 -2.50 42.28 30.44
CA LEU A 208 -3.86 42.19 31.00
C LEU A 208 -4.51 43.57 30.99
N HIS A 209 -5.72 43.67 30.44
CA HIS A 209 -6.79 44.56 30.91
C HIS A 209 -8.14 44.02 30.47
#